data_AF-A0A0F9A2C4-F1
#
_entry.id   AF-A0A0F9A2C4-F1
#
_cell.length_a   1.000
_cell.length_b   1.000
_cell.length_c   1.000
_cell.angle_alpha   90.00
_cell.angle_beta   90.00
_cell.angle_gamma   90.00
#
_symmetry.space_group_name_H-M   'P 1'
#
loop_
_entity.id
_entity.type
_entity.pdbx_description
1 polymer ?
#
loop_
_entity_poly.entity_id
_entity_poly.type
_entity_poly.pdbx_seq_one_letter_code
_entity_poly.pdbx_strand_id
1 'polypeptide(L)'
;NSMDEYSIFQIKDLFYGSQIPDSSLELMAGYGLERDRSNLKIYEPELRNYILAHARELISVKKNESTEKYELTIPKKLPKFFSDIFELEESHLQFFKEEEIETPLNLGKVRSGSKVLDINVNVNAAEVLKHHILIPAATGRGKSNLVKTILYDLLDNDKCGKLIFDPHNEYYGTQTQKGLKDHPKSPEFLEYYTIRKTSGALDLKFNMNLINPAHIMGSISLTDAQKQAIVVFYRKDRKNWIQKIYEVYTIDELKKIGIQPKTIEVLRRKIGLLLKISLEDDGTLTENGIYSSSGYEQTTHAIIKSLSNGKTVIIDTSLLEGAEEIFIASIIVEGVFKEYKRLKFQDKLQDRPVISIVIEEAPRVIGKKVLESIDNVFGKIAREGRKFKIGLIAITQLPSIIDREILANMNTKIILGNEMGPERRAIIDSAAQD
;
A
#
# COMPACT_ATOMS: atom_id res chain seq x y z
N ASN A 1 34.65 25.14 15.96
CA ASN A 1 34.41 25.41 14.53
C ASN A 1 32.94 25.16 14.26
N SER A 2 32.20 26.21 13.93
CA SER A 2 30.81 26.09 13.52
C SER A 2 30.75 25.17 12.30
N MET A 3 30.02 24.05 12.41
CA MET A 3 29.76 23.14 11.29
C MET A 3 28.70 23.78 10.38
N ASP A 4 29.04 24.90 9.76
CA ASP A 4 28.13 25.60 8.84
C ASP A 4 28.06 24.91 7.47
N GLU A 5 28.95 23.97 7.18
CA GLU A 5 28.92 23.12 5.99
C GLU A 5 29.45 21.71 6.32
N TYR A 6 28.65 20.67 6.04
CA TYR A 6 29.02 19.28 6.25
C TYR A 6 28.27 18.34 5.29
N SER A 7 28.79 17.13 5.11
CA SER A 7 28.14 16.11 4.29
C SER A 7 27.77 14.90 5.13
N ILE A 8 26.58 14.34 4.89
CA ILE A 8 26.10 13.13 5.56
C ILE A 8 26.39 11.93 4.66
N PHE A 9 27.09 10.96 5.22
CA PHE A 9 27.44 9.71 4.56
C PHE A 9 26.64 8.54 5.14
N GLN A 10 26.21 7.63 4.28
CA GLN A 10 25.67 6.34 4.68
C GLN A 10 26.72 5.26 4.48
N ILE A 11 27.08 4.58 5.56
CA ILE A 11 27.90 3.36 5.48
C ILE A 11 27.02 2.22 4.93
N LYS A 12 27.48 1.62 3.83
CA LYS A 12 26.80 0.52 3.13
C LYS A 12 27.33 -0.84 3.58
N ASP A 13 28.65 -0.99 3.55
CA ASP A 13 29.34 -2.24 3.84
C ASP A 13 30.56 -1.99 4.73
N LEU A 14 30.87 -2.98 5.58
CA LEU A 14 32.05 -3.00 6.43
C LEU A 14 32.91 -4.20 6.05
N PHE A 15 34.21 -3.97 5.87
CA PHE A 15 35.21 -4.99 5.59
C PHE A 15 36.24 -4.98 6.71
N TYR A 16 36.53 -6.15 7.24
CA TYR A 16 37.53 -6.33 8.28
C TYR A 16 38.81 -6.82 7.61
N GLY A 17 39.85 -5.99 7.67
CA GLY A 17 41.16 -6.28 7.10
C GLY A 17 42.21 -6.48 8.18
N SER A 18 43.28 -7.17 7.81
CA SER A 18 44.49 -7.26 8.61
C SER A 18 45.70 -6.89 7.76
N GLN A 19 46.64 -6.15 8.35
CA GLN A 19 47.97 -5.95 7.79
C GLN A 19 48.85 -7.20 7.94
N ILE A 20 48.38 -8.24 8.65
CA ILE A 20 49.05 -9.53 8.72
C ILE A 20 48.81 -10.27 7.39
N PRO A 21 49.86 -10.70 6.66
CA PRO A 21 49.70 -11.48 5.44
C PRO A 21 48.95 -12.81 5.72
N ASP A 22 48.10 -13.22 4.79
CA ASP A 22 47.29 -14.46 4.91
C ASP A 22 48.14 -15.70 5.22
N SER A 23 49.31 -15.82 4.59
CA SER A 23 50.25 -16.94 4.84
C SER A 23 50.74 -17.01 6.29
N SER A 24 50.88 -15.85 6.95
CA SER A 24 51.25 -15.78 8.35
C SER A 24 50.07 -16.17 9.25
N LEU A 25 48.85 -15.79 8.90
CA LEU A 25 47.64 -16.20 9.61
C LEU A 25 47.42 -17.71 9.49
N GLU A 26 47.62 -18.29 8.31
CA GLU A 26 47.54 -19.75 8.07
C GLU A 26 48.57 -20.52 8.89
N LEU A 27 49.84 -20.06 8.89
CA LEU A 27 50.90 -20.66 9.70
C LEU A 27 50.60 -20.60 11.20
N MET A 28 50.13 -19.44 11.68
CA MET A 28 49.72 -19.26 13.08
C MET A 28 48.53 -20.15 13.46
N ALA A 29 47.56 -20.33 12.55
CA ALA A 29 46.44 -21.25 12.75
C ALA A 29 46.92 -22.71 12.84
N GLY A 30 47.88 -23.10 12.00
CA GLY A 30 48.53 -24.42 12.04
C GLY A 30 49.19 -24.72 13.38
N TYR A 31 50.08 -23.82 13.85
CA TYR A 31 50.70 -23.95 15.18
C TYR A 31 49.66 -23.96 16.31
N GLY A 32 48.58 -23.18 16.18
CA GLY A 32 47.46 -23.17 17.12
C GLY A 32 46.75 -24.53 17.23
N LEU A 33 46.58 -25.24 16.10
CA LEU A 33 46.00 -26.59 16.05
C LEU A 33 46.91 -27.64 16.68
N GLU A 34 48.22 -27.51 16.48
CA GLU A 34 49.24 -28.39 17.07
C GLU A 34 49.43 -28.18 18.58
N ARG A 35 48.68 -27.23 19.17
CA ARG A 35 48.77 -26.80 20.58
C ARG A 35 50.15 -26.25 20.98
N ASP A 36 51.02 -25.97 20.01
CA ASP A 36 52.28 -25.27 20.24
C ASP A 36 52.02 -23.75 20.28
N ARG A 37 51.42 -23.32 21.40
CA ARG A 37 51.10 -21.91 21.65
C ARG A 37 52.29 -21.10 22.15
N SER A 38 53.45 -21.72 22.28
CA SER A 38 54.56 -21.20 23.08
C SER A 38 55.13 -19.87 22.57
N ASN A 39 54.91 -19.51 21.29
CA ASN A 39 55.44 -18.28 20.69
C ASN A 39 54.52 -17.55 19.68
N LEU A 40 53.20 -17.80 19.69
CA LEU A 40 52.25 -17.07 18.83
C LEU A 40 51.97 -15.66 19.38
N LYS A 41 52.94 -14.76 19.32
CA LYS A 41 52.77 -13.35 19.68
C LYS A 41 52.47 -12.53 18.43
N ILE A 42 51.24 -12.06 18.30
CA ILE A 42 50.90 -11.01 17.35
C ILE A 42 51.43 -9.70 17.96
N TYR A 43 52.40 -9.08 17.30
CA TYR A 43 52.90 -7.76 17.69
C TYR A 43 51.85 -6.71 17.34
N GLU A 44 51.37 -5.99 18.35
CA GLU A 44 50.41 -4.88 18.23
C GLU A 44 49.12 -5.27 17.50
N PRO A 45 48.35 -6.23 18.04
CA PRO A 45 47.14 -6.76 17.38
C PRO A 45 46.09 -5.67 17.09
N GLU A 46 46.08 -4.60 17.88
CA GLU A 46 45.17 -3.46 17.75
C GLU A 46 45.55 -2.53 16.58
N LEU A 47 46.82 -2.50 16.15
CA LEU A 47 47.28 -1.63 15.05
C LEU A 47 47.30 -2.35 13.70
N ARG A 48 47.21 -3.68 13.70
CA ARG A 48 47.25 -4.47 12.47
C ARG A 48 45.88 -4.73 11.87
N ASN A 49 44.83 -4.73 12.69
CA ASN A 49 43.48 -4.92 12.20
C ASN A 49 42.84 -3.57 11.91
N TYR A 50 42.13 -3.47 10.79
CA TYR A 50 41.44 -2.24 10.40
C TYR A 50 40.08 -2.57 9.82
N ILE A 51 39.18 -1.58 9.88
CA ILE A 51 37.86 -1.67 9.28
C ILE A 51 37.82 -0.70 8.11
N LEU A 52 37.55 -1.21 6.91
CA LEU A 52 37.21 -0.39 5.76
C LEU A 52 35.70 -0.29 5.67
N ALA A 53 35.19 0.91 5.42
CA ALA A 53 33.78 1.17 5.25
C ALA A 53 33.52 1.71 3.85
N HIS A 54 32.64 1.08 3.10
CA HIS A 54 32.11 1.67 1.87
C HIS A 54 31.01 2.67 2.23
N ALA A 55 31.29 3.96 2.02
CA ALA A 55 30.38 5.05 2.32
C ALA A 55 29.82 5.66 1.03
N ARG A 56 28.52 5.94 1.01
CA ARG A 56 27.86 6.75 -0.03
C ARG A 56 27.51 8.10 0.57
N GLU A 57 27.97 9.18 -0.04
CA GLU A 57 27.52 10.52 0.31
C GLU A 57 26.05 10.66 -0.07
N LEU A 58 25.20 11.03 0.89
CA LEU A 58 23.77 11.19 0.68
C LEU A 58 23.40 12.62 0.33
N ILE A 59 23.90 13.57 1.13
CA ILE A 59 23.47 14.96 1.07
C ILE A 59 24.56 15.87 1.64
N SER A 60 24.71 17.04 1.03
CA SER A 60 25.53 18.13 1.56
C SER A 60 24.60 19.16 2.20
N VAL A 61 24.90 19.52 3.44
CA VAL A 61 24.12 20.45 4.27
C VAL A 61 24.95 21.72 4.47
N LYS A 62 24.34 22.87 4.21
CA LYS A 62 24.93 24.17 4.49
C LYS A 62 23.97 25.02 5.31
N LYS A 63 24.41 25.53 6.45
CA LYS A 63 23.63 26.50 7.24
C LYS A 63 23.92 27.90 6.73
N ASN A 64 22.87 28.62 6.35
CA ASN A 64 22.98 30.03 5.95
C ASN A 64 23.05 30.90 7.21
N GLU A 65 24.20 31.53 7.45
CA GLU A 65 24.47 32.35 8.64
C GLU A 65 23.47 33.51 8.82
N SER A 66 22.92 34.07 7.75
CA SER A 66 22.03 35.24 7.81
C SER A 66 20.57 34.87 8.08
N THR A 67 20.15 33.67 7.69
CA THR A 67 18.73 33.24 7.77
C THR A 67 18.50 32.09 8.74
N GLU A 68 19.59 31.50 9.26
CA GLU A 68 19.61 30.26 10.05
C GLU A 68 18.92 29.06 9.36
N LYS A 69 18.69 29.14 8.05
CA LYS A 69 18.10 28.06 7.26
C LYS A 69 19.17 27.11 6.77
N TYR A 70 18.82 25.82 6.71
CA TYR A 70 19.64 24.80 6.12
C TYR A 70 19.33 24.68 4.62
N GLU A 71 20.36 24.74 3.79
CA GLU A 71 20.33 24.44 2.37
C GLU A 71 20.84 23.01 2.16
N LEU A 72 20.03 22.20 1.50
CA LEU A 72 20.31 20.78 1.25
C LEU A 72 20.58 20.59 -0.24
N THR A 73 21.72 20.00 -0.58
CA THR A 73 22.12 19.78 -1.97
C THR A 73 22.60 18.35 -2.20
N ILE A 74 22.38 17.86 -3.42
CA ILE A 74 22.96 16.59 -3.86
C ILE A 74 24.48 16.76 -3.95
N PRO A 75 25.28 15.83 -3.43
CA PRO A 75 26.74 15.89 -3.51
C PRO A 75 27.23 16.01 -4.95
N LYS A 76 28.05 17.04 -5.22
CA LYS A 76 28.66 17.28 -6.55
C LYS A 76 30.18 17.26 -6.54
N LYS A 77 30.79 17.13 -5.36
CA LYS A 77 32.24 17.19 -5.17
C LYS A 77 32.68 15.98 -4.36
N LEU A 78 33.87 15.48 -4.68
CA LEU A 78 34.49 14.44 -3.86
C LEU A 78 34.98 15.03 -2.54
N PRO A 79 34.85 14.32 -1.41
CA PRO A 79 35.47 14.71 -0.16
C PRO A 79 37.00 14.73 -0.31
N LYS A 80 37.68 15.57 0.48
CA LYS A 80 39.14 15.62 0.47
C LYS A 80 39.72 14.32 1.02
N PHE A 81 40.88 13.92 0.50
CA PHE A 81 41.59 12.75 1.01
C PHE A 81 41.94 12.93 2.49
N PHE A 82 41.77 11.88 3.29
CA PHE A 82 41.94 11.89 4.75
C PHE A 82 41.08 12.93 5.50
N SER A 83 39.90 13.27 4.98
CA SER A 83 38.93 14.04 5.77
C SER A 83 38.47 13.24 6.99
N ASP A 84 38.35 13.90 8.12
CA ASP A 84 37.79 13.31 9.32
C ASP A 84 36.31 12.96 9.11
N ILE A 85 35.89 11.84 9.71
CA ILE A 85 34.50 11.39 9.73
C ILE A 85 34.05 11.37 11.19
N PHE A 86 32.88 11.94 11.45
CA PHE A 86 32.29 12.02 12.78
C PHE A 86 31.00 11.22 12.83
N GLU A 87 30.63 10.77 14.04
CA GLU A 87 29.34 10.11 14.26
C GLU A 87 28.20 11.12 14.04
N LEU A 88 27.06 10.62 13.55
CA LEU A 88 25.87 11.43 13.35
C LEU A 88 25.16 11.71 14.69
N GLU A 89 25.01 12.99 15.01
CA GLU A 89 24.28 13.50 16.17
C GLU A 89 22.98 14.20 15.75
N GLU A 90 22.07 14.42 16.72
CA GLU A 90 20.78 15.09 16.51
C GLU A 90 20.96 16.55 16.05
N SER A 91 22.04 17.22 16.49
CA SER A 91 22.42 18.57 16.07
C SER A 91 22.67 18.68 14.56
N HIS A 92 23.08 17.59 13.90
CA HIS A 92 23.32 17.53 12.45
C HIS A 92 22.03 17.31 11.63
N LEU A 93 20.89 17.08 12.28
CA LEU A 93 19.62 16.73 11.64
C LEU A 93 18.54 17.81 11.84
N GLN A 94 18.92 18.99 12.31
CA GLN A 94 18.01 20.11 12.60
C GLN A 94 17.32 20.70 11.35
N PHE A 95 17.66 20.23 10.15
CA PHE A 95 16.95 20.54 8.92
C PHE A 95 15.60 19.80 8.80
N PHE A 96 15.36 18.75 9.60
CA PHE A 96 14.03 18.16 9.74
C PHE A 96 13.13 19.09 10.56
N LYS A 97 12.47 20.04 9.89
CA LYS A 97 11.56 21.01 10.51
C LYS A 97 10.11 20.59 10.31
N GLU A 98 9.55 19.94 11.34
CA GLU A 98 8.15 19.49 11.33
C GLU A 98 7.15 20.65 11.16
N GLU A 99 7.46 21.82 11.74
CA GLU A 99 6.62 23.03 11.72
C GLU A 99 6.36 23.57 10.29
N GLU A 100 7.19 23.20 9.32
CA GLU A 100 7.05 23.62 7.92
C GLU A 100 6.13 22.68 7.10
N ILE A 101 5.63 21.59 7.70
CA ILE A 101 4.81 20.58 7.04
C ILE A 101 3.35 20.74 7.47
N GLU A 102 2.49 21.17 6.54
CA GLU A 102 1.05 21.41 6.81
C GLU A 102 0.30 20.18 7.36
N THR A 103 0.60 19.00 6.81
CA THR A 103 0.02 17.72 7.26
C THR A 103 1.15 16.73 7.52
N PRO A 104 1.77 16.73 8.71
CA PRO A 104 2.87 15.83 8.99
C PRO A 104 2.37 14.38 9.07
N LEU A 105 3.14 13.48 8.47
CA LEU A 105 3.07 12.03 8.66
C LEU A 105 4.41 11.57 9.22
N ASN A 106 4.40 11.00 10.42
CA ASN A 106 5.59 10.47 11.05
C ASN A 106 5.92 9.08 10.52
N LEU A 107 7.09 8.92 9.89
CA LEU A 107 7.60 7.65 9.38
C LEU A 107 8.52 6.91 10.36
N GLY A 108 8.79 7.51 11.51
CA GLY A 108 9.65 6.99 12.56
C GLY A 108 10.83 7.91 12.87
N LYS A 109 11.82 7.34 13.55
CA LYS A 109 13.03 8.06 13.99
C LYS A 109 14.26 7.66 13.19
N VAL A 110 15.23 8.56 13.11
CA VAL A 110 16.52 8.28 12.46
C VAL A 110 17.33 7.30 13.32
N ARG A 111 17.94 6.30 12.68
CA ARG A 111 18.85 5.34 13.31
C ARG A 111 20.25 5.49 12.72
N SER A 112 21.25 5.66 13.58
CA SER A 112 22.68 5.63 13.24
C SER A 112 23.32 4.40 13.89
N GLY A 113 23.77 3.44 13.09
CA GLY A 113 24.32 2.18 13.61
C GLY A 113 23.29 1.44 14.47
N SER A 114 23.54 1.34 15.78
CA SER A 114 22.60 0.76 16.77
C SER A 114 21.85 1.80 17.60
N LYS A 115 22.18 3.08 17.46
CA LYS A 115 21.59 4.19 18.21
C LYS A 115 20.38 4.75 17.47
N VAL A 116 19.28 4.94 18.18
CA VAL A 116 18.13 5.70 17.70
C VAL A 116 18.32 7.15 18.14
N LEU A 117 18.27 8.08 17.19
CA LEU A 117 18.33 9.51 17.42
C LEU A 117 16.91 10.04 17.61
N ASP A 118 16.71 10.96 18.54
CA ASP A 118 15.38 11.51 18.87
C ASP A 118 14.93 12.59 17.87
N ILE A 119 14.96 12.25 16.58
CA ILE A 119 14.53 13.12 15.47
C ILE A 119 13.48 12.38 14.66
N ASN A 120 12.28 12.95 14.59
CA ASN A 120 11.18 12.44 13.79
C ASN A 120 11.42 12.72 12.30
N VAL A 121 11.18 11.72 11.48
CA VAL A 121 11.16 11.85 10.02
C VAL A 121 9.72 12.04 9.58
N ASN A 122 9.36 13.31 9.34
CA ASN A 122 8.04 13.69 8.89
C ASN A 122 8.02 13.99 7.40
N VAL A 123 6.95 13.57 6.72
CA VAL A 123 6.65 13.92 5.33
C VAL A 123 5.26 14.54 5.24
N ASN A 124 4.98 15.29 4.17
CA ASN A 124 3.62 15.80 3.95
C ASN A 124 2.68 14.66 3.53
N ALA A 125 1.75 14.28 4.41
CA ALA A 125 0.78 13.21 4.22
C ALA A 125 -0.05 13.37 2.94
N ALA A 126 -0.67 14.54 2.73
CA ALA A 126 -1.49 14.80 1.56
C ALA A 126 -0.70 14.68 0.25
N GLU A 127 0.56 15.10 0.25
CA GLU A 127 1.46 14.94 -0.89
C GLU A 127 1.87 13.48 -1.10
N VAL A 128 2.34 12.75 -0.10
CA VAL A 128 2.82 11.36 -0.31
C VAL A 128 1.68 10.41 -0.65
N LEU A 129 0.52 10.57 -0.01
CA LEU A 129 -0.62 9.68 -0.19
C LEU A 129 -1.19 9.77 -1.61
N LYS A 130 -1.31 10.99 -2.19
CA LYS A 130 -1.84 11.14 -3.56
C LYS A 130 -0.91 10.62 -4.67
N HIS A 131 0.37 10.37 -4.36
CA HIS A 131 1.37 9.86 -5.32
C HIS A 131 1.63 8.36 -5.20
N HIS A 132 0.76 7.64 -4.48
CA HIS A 132 0.91 6.23 -4.15
C HIS A 132 2.14 5.93 -3.28
N ILE A 133 1.98 4.98 -2.38
CA ILE A 133 3.01 4.44 -1.51
C ILE A 133 3.12 2.94 -1.78
N LEU A 134 4.35 2.46 -2.03
CA LEU A 134 4.66 1.04 -2.08
C LEU A 134 5.38 0.64 -0.78
N ILE A 135 4.90 -0.43 -0.15
CA ILE A 135 5.51 -1.02 1.05
C ILE A 135 5.89 -2.47 0.74
N PRO A 136 7.09 -2.72 0.16
CA PRO A 136 7.56 -4.05 -0.13
C PRO A 136 8.33 -4.64 1.06
N ALA A 137 7.94 -5.82 1.52
CA ALA A 137 8.73 -6.59 2.50
C ALA A 137 8.45 -8.09 2.49
N ALA A 138 9.41 -8.87 2.96
CA ALA A 138 9.20 -10.29 3.29
C ALA A 138 8.18 -10.49 4.44
N THR A 139 7.69 -11.71 4.62
CA THR A 139 6.81 -12.09 5.74
C THR A 139 7.53 -11.85 7.08
N GLY A 140 6.78 -11.41 8.11
CA GLY A 140 7.33 -11.21 9.46
C GLY A 140 8.23 -9.98 9.64
N ARG A 141 8.37 -9.13 8.61
CA ARG A 141 9.21 -7.92 8.67
C ARG A 141 8.48 -6.66 9.15
N GLY A 142 7.24 -6.79 9.61
CA GLY A 142 6.47 -5.68 10.23
C GLY A 142 5.63 -4.83 9.28
N LYS A 143 5.25 -5.33 8.09
CA LYS A 143 4.41 -4.61 7.10
C LYS A 143 3.11 -4.08 7.71
N SER A 144 2.24 -4.97 8.20
CA SER A 144 0.94 -4.58 8.77
C SER A 144 1.11 -3.66 9.98
N ASN A 145 2.16 -3.85 10.79
CA ASN A 145 2.45 -2.98 11.91
C ASN A 145 2.81 -1.55 11.45
N LEU A 146 3.70 -1.41 10.47
CA LEU A 146 4.05 -0.11 9.90
C LEU A 146 2.82 0.60 9.31
N VAL A 147 1.99 -0.12 8.56
CA VAL A 147 0.77 0.45 7.97
C VAL A 147 -0.19 0.87 9.07
N LYS A 148 -0.37 0.04 10.11
CA LYS A 148 -1.19 0.36 11.28
C LYS A 148 -0.68 1.61 11.99
N THR A 149 0.63 1.78 12.19
CA THR A 149 1.18 2.99 12.82
C THR A 149 0.97 4.23 11.96
N ILE A 150 1.15 4.13 10.63
CA ILE A 150 0.86 5.22 9.69
C ILE A 150 -0.63 5.61 9.76
N LEU A 151 -1.54 4.62 9.75
CA LEU A 151 -2.98 4.88 9.82
C LEU A 151 -3.42 5.41 11.18
N TYR A 152 -2.74 5.00 12.27
CA TYR A 152 -3.00 5.48 13.62
C TYR A 152 -2.58 6.94 13.77
N ASP A 153 -1.37 7.29 13.31
CA ASP A 153 -0.84 8.67 13.29
C ASP A 153 -1.74 9.61 12.46
N LEU A 154 -2.25 9.10 11.34
CA LEU A 154 -3.12 9.89 10.48
C LEU A 154 -4.59 9.88 10.91
N LEU A 155 -5.02 9.13 11.94
CA LEU A 155 -6.43 8.79 12.11
C LEU A 155 -7.34 10.03 12.14
N ASP A 156 -6.93 11.05 12.89
CA ASP A 156 -7.65 12.32 13.10
C ASP A 156 -7.26 13.43 12.10
N ASN A 157 -6.46 13.10 11.08
CA ASN A 157 -6.15 14.02 9.99
C ASN A 157 -7.30 14.06 8.97
N ASP A 158 -8.07 15.15 8.99
CA ASP A 158 -9.24 15.39 8.14
C ASP A 158 -8.90 15.74 6.67
N LYS A 159 -7.63 16.02 6.37
CA LYS A 159 -7.14 16.26 5.00
C LYS A 159 -6.90 14.96 4.24
N CYS A 160 -7.00 13.82 4.91
CA CYS A 160 -6.79 12.51 4.31
C CYS A 160 -7.93 11.57 4.70
N GLY A 161 -8.73 11.12 3.73
CA GLY A 161 -9.64 9.99 3.91
C GLY A 161 -8.90 8.67 3.68
N LYS A 162 -9.11 7.67 4.52
CA LYS A 162 -8.39 6.38 4.44
C LYS A 162 -9.41 5.27 4.25
N LEU A 163 -9.28 4.47 3.20
CA LEU A 163 -10.09 3.28 2.96
C LEU A 163 -9.22 2.04 3.13
N ILE A 164 -9.58 1.18 4.08
CA ILE A 164 -8.84 -0.05 4.38
C ILE A 164 -9.73 -1.26 4.07
N PHE A 165 -9.23 -2.17 3.24
CA PHE A 165 -9.78 -3.52 3.12
C PHE A 165 -8.98 -4.43 4.03
N ASP A 166 -9.63 -5.03 5.03
CA ASP A 166 -8.96 -5.76 6.12
C ASP A 166 -9.25 -7.28 6.04
N PRO A 167 -8.52 -8.05 5.21
CA PRO A 167 -8.75 -9.48 5.04
C PRO A 167 -8.34 -10.31 6.26
N HIS A 168 -7.54 -9.75 7.16
CA HIS A 168 -7.01 -10.47 8.33
C HIS A 168 -7.54 -9.94 9.66
N ASN A 169 -8.40 -8.90 9.63
CA ASN A 169 -8.91 -8.18 10.80
C ASN A 169 -7.77 -7.69 11.72
N GLU A 170 -6.69 -7.20 11.11
CA GLU A 170 -5.50 -6.72 11.82
C GLU A 170 -5.57 -5.22 12.15
N TYR A 171 -6.34 -4.43 11.38
CA TYR A 171 -6.34 -2.98 11.46
C TYR A 171 -7.33 -2.43 12.49
N TYR A 172 -8.54 -2.99 12.60
CA TYR A 172 -9.53 -2.52 13.58
C TYR A 172 -9.05 -2.74 15.02
N GLY A 173 -8.44 -3.90 15.29
CA GLY A 173 -7.94 -4.32 16.59
C GLY A 173 -8.79 -5.43 17.20
N THR A 174 -8.14 -6.38 17.87
CA THR A 174 -8.79 -7.55 18.47
C THR A 174 -8.85 -7.41 19.99
N GLN A 175 -9.12 -8.50 20.72
CA GLN A 175 -8.97 -8.50 22.19
C GLN A 175 -7.50 -8.56 22.63
N THR A 176 -6.63 -9.14 21.80
CA THR A 176 -5.22 -9.39 22.12
C THR A 176 -4.27 -8.40 21.47
N GLN A 177 -4.72 -7.66 20.46
CA GLN A 177 -3.91 -6.71 19.72
C GLN A 177 -4.61 -5.37 19.59
N LYS A 178 -3.86 -4.29 19.88
CA LYS A 178 -4.32 -2.92 19.64
C LYS A 178 -4.49 -2.67 18.14
N GLY A 179 -5.49 -1.86 17.80
CA GLY A 179 -5.77 -1.39 16.45
C GLY A 179 -6.28 0.04 16.44
N LEU A 180 -6.83 0.46 15.31
CA LEU A 180 -7.33 1.82 15.12
C LEU A 180 -8.51 2.15 16.03
N LYS A 181 -9.27 1.16 16.54
CA LYS A 181 -10.36 1.40 17.51
C LYS A 181 -9.87 1.94 18.86
N ASP A 182 -8.60 1.73 19.18
CA ASP A 182 -7.99 2.11 20.46
C ASP A 182 -7.37 3.52 20.42
N HIS A 183 -7.57 4.26 19.34
CA HIS A 183 -7.16 5.66 19.25
C HIS A 183 -8.15 6.57 20.01
N PRO A 184 -7.69 7.61 20.74
CA PRO A 184 -8.59 8.49 21.49
C PRO A 184 -9.67 9.16 20.63
N LYS A 185 -9.37 9.40 19.35
CA LYS A 185 -10.26 10.04 18.36
C LYS A 185 -11.08 9.06 17.50
N SER A 186 -11.00 7.75 17.73
CA SER A 186 -11.74 6.76 16.93
C SER A 186 -13.26 7.01 16.87
N PRO A 187 -13.97 7.41 17.95
CA PRO A 187 -15.41 7.64 17.87
C PRO A 187 -15.85 8.71 16.85
N GLU A 188 -14.95 9.64 16.50
CA GLU A 188 -15.21 10.74 15.57
C GLU A 188 -14.74 10.40 14.14
N PHE A 189 -13.56 9.78 14.03
CA PHE A 189 -12.86 9.60 12.75
C PHE A 189 -12.84 8.18 12.19
N LEU A 190 -13.20 7.16 12.97
CA LEU A 190 -13.17 5.75 12.54
C LEU A 190 -14.59 5.22 12.29
N GLU A 191 -14.79 4.64 11.11
CA GLU A 191 -15.98 3.87 10.77
C GLU A 191 -15.58 2.46 10.38
N TYR A 192 -16.16 1.47 11.05
CA TYR A 192 -15.85 0.06 10.85
C TYR A 192 -17.07 -0.68 10.32
N TYR A 193 -17.00 -1.16 9.09
CA TYR A 193 -18.04 -1.95 8.46
C TYR A 193 -17.69 -3.43 8.51
N THR A 194 -18.59 -4.24 9.07
CA THR A 194 -18.37 -5.69 9.18
C THR A 194 -19.68 -6.46 9.05
N ILE A 195 -19.56 -7.75 8.75
CA ILE A 195 -20.65 -8.73 8.78
C ILE A 195 -20.82 -9.29 10.20
N ARG A 196 -19.80 -9.14 11.05
CA ARG A 196 -19.81 -9.60 12.44
C ARG A 196 -20.67 -8.68 13.27
N LYS A 197 -21.48 -9.24 14.17
CA LYS A 197 -22.17 -8.46 15.21
C LYS A 197 -21.15 -7.93 16.22
N THR A 198 -20.60 -6.75 15.92
CA THR A 198 -19.60 -6.06 16.75
C THR A 198 -20.19 -4.76 17.25
N SER A 199 -20.12 -4.51 18.56
CA SER A 199 -20.66 -3.27 19.14
C SER A 199 -19.97 -2.03 18.54
N GLY A 200 -20.77 -1.02 18.18
CA GLY A 200 -20.29 0.21 17.54
C GLY A 200 -19.90 0.08 16.06
N ALA A 201 -19.99 -1.11 15.48
CA ALA A 201 -19.74 -1.33 14.06
C ALA A 201 -20.97 -1.07 13.20
N LEU A 202 -20.73 -0.78 11.92
CA LEU A 202 -21.75 -0.58 10.89
C LEU A 202 -21.95 -1.88 10.11
N ASP A 203 -23.19 -2.16 9.72
CA ASP A 203 -23.52 -3.33 8.91
C ASP A 203 -22.92 -3.20 7.50
N LEU A 204 -22.10 -4.17 7.10
CA LEU A 204 -21.59 -4.28 5.74
C LEU A 204 -22.63 -4.96 4.85
N LYS A 205 -23.50 -4.16 4.21
CA LYS A 205 -24.50 -4.65 3.23
C LYS A 205 -24.64 -3.71 2.04
N PHE A 206 -24.87 -4.27 0.86
CA PHE A 206 -24.96 -3.55 -0.41
C PHE A 206 -26.26 -3.82 -1.14
N ASN A 207 -26.81 -2.77 -1.74
CA ASN A 207 -27.92 -2.90 -2.67
C ASN A 207 -27.43 -3.40 -4.04
N MET A 208 -27.97 -4.53 -4.50
CA MET A 208 -27.61 -5.14 -5.78
C MET A 208 -27.99 -4.31 -7.00
N ASN A 209 -29.04 -3.50 -6.90
CA ASN A 209 -29.51 -2.67 -8.00
C ASN A 209 -28.57 -1.49 -8.28
N LEU A 210 -27.60 -1.23 -7.39
CA LEU A 210 -26.52 -0.26 -7.59
C LEU A 210 -25.26 -0.88 -8.23
N ILE A 211 -25.23 -2.21 -8.39
CA ILE A 211 -24.13 -2.91 -9.05
C ILE A 211 -24.19 -2.60 -10.55
N ASN A 212 -23.09 -2.10 -11.09
CA ASN A 212 -22.91 -1.90 -12.53
C ASN A 212 -22.10 -3.06 -13.15
N PRO A 213 -22.17 -3.22 -14.49
CA PRO A 213 -21.39 -4.25 -15.20
C PRO A 213 -19.90 -4.23 -14.93
N ALA A 214 -19.30 -3.04 -14.77
CA ALA A 214 -17.86 -2.89 -14.56
C ALA A 214 -17.42 -3.52 -13.24
N HIS A 215 -18.27 -3.51 -12.21
CA HIS A 215 -17.96 -4.17 -10.94
C HIS A 215 -17.80 -5.69 -11.13
N ILE A 216 -18.72 -6.35 -11.85
CA ILE A 216 -18.61 -7.80 -12.09
C ILE A 216 -17.43 -8.11 -13.02
N MET A 217 -17.33 -7.38 -14.14
CA MET A 217 -16.26 -7.58 -15.14
C MET A 217 -14.86 -7.31 -14.58
N GLY A 218 -14.75 -6.41 -13.59
CA GLY A 218 -13.51 -6.05 -12.90
C GLY A 218 -13.11 -7.00 -11.77
N SER A 219 -13.94 -8.00 -11.45
CA SER A 219 -13.75 -8.85 -10.25
C SER A 219 -13.66 -10.33 -10.54
N ILE A 220 -14.27 -10.79 -11.64
CA ILE A 220 -14.23 -12.19 -12.07
C ILE A 220 -13.87 -12.32 -13.54
N SER A 221 -13.19 -13.41 -13.89
CA SER A 221 -12.88 -13.71 -15.29
C SER A 221 -14.13 -14.10 -16.07
N LEU A 222 -14.36 -13.45 -17.20
CA LEU A 222 -15.52 -13.65 -18.07
C LEU A 222 -15.07 -13.74 -19.54
N THR A 223 -15.74 -14.61 -20.31
CA THR A 223 -15.57 -14.65 -21.77
C THR A 223 -16.24 -13.45 -22.43
N ASP A 224 -15.88 -13.11 -23.67
CA ASP A 224 -16.49 -11.97 -24.36
C ASP A 224 -17.99 -12.14 -24.57
N ALA A 225 -18.46 -13.36 -24.83
CA ALA A 225 -19.89 -13.67 -24.88
C ALA A 225 -20.61 -13.40 -23.54
N GLN A 226 -19.96 -13.72 -22.41
CA GLN A 226 -20.50 -13.44 -21.08
C GLN A 226 -20.52 -11.93 -20.80
N LYS A 227 -19.47 -11.20 -21.19
CA LYS A 227 -19.42 -9.73 -21.06
C LYS A 227 -20.51 -9.07 -21.89
N GLN A 228 -20.71 -9.50 -23.13
CA GLN A 228 -21.79 -9.01 -24.01
C GLN A 228 -23.17 -9.29 -23.40
N ALA A 229 -23.40 -10.50 -22.89
CA ALA A 229 -24.66 -10.84 -22.22
C ALA A 229 -24.96 -9.92 -21.02
N ILE A 230 -23.97 -9.65 -20.16
CA ILE A 230 -24.11 -8.69 -19.05
C ILE A 230 -24.54 -7.32 -19.57
N VAL A 231 -23.90 -6.81 -20.63
CA VAL A 231 -24.23 -5.50 -21.21
C VAL A 231 -25.65 -5.48 -21.78
N VAL A 232 -26.09 -6.57 -22.43
CA VAL A 232 -27.45 -6.72 -22.96
C VAL A 232 -28.48 -6.65 -21.84
N PHE A 233 -28.32 -7.44 -20.77
CA PHE A 233 -29.23 -7.41 -19.63
C PHE A 233 -29.22 -6.05 -18.92
N TYR A 234 -28.05 -5.44 -18.74
CA TYR A 234 -27.92 -4.11 -18.16
C TYR A 234 -28.61 -3.02 -18.99
N ARG A 235 -28.61 -3.14 -20.32
CA ARG A 235 -29.34 -2.22 -21.22
C ARG A 235 -30.84 -2.40 -21.17
N LYS A 236 -31.31 -3.62 -20.96
CA LYS A 236 -32.74 -3.94 -20.87
C LYS A 236 -33.37 -3.38 -19.60
N ASP A 237 -32.71 -3.57 -18.45
CA ASP A 237 -33.20 -3.06 -17.16
C ASP A 237 -32.04 -2.64 -16.27
N ARG A 238 -31.71 -1.34 -16.23
CA ARG A 238 -30.56 -0.83 -15.48
C ARG A 238 -30.56 -1.23 -13.99
N LYS A 239 -31.75 -1.23 -13.36
CA LYS A 239 -31.85 -1.42 -11.91
C LYS A 239 -31.90 -2.91 -11.57
N ASN A 240 -32.69 -3.70 -12.30
CA ASN A 240 -32.90 -5.10 -11.96
C ASN A 240 -32.21 -6.08 -12.92
N TRP A 241 -31.14 -5.66 -13.61
CA TRP A 241 -30.50 -6.47 -14.64
C TRP A 241 -29.97 -7.81 -14.12
N ILE A 242 -29.54 -7.86 -12.85
CA ILE A 242 -29.05 -9.08 -12.22
C ILE A 242 -30.22 -10.06 -12.09
N GLN A 243 -31.35 -9.61 -11.54
CA GLN A 243 -32.58 -10.39 -11.42
C GLN A 243 -33.07 -10.85 -12.80
N LYS A 244 -32.99 -9.98 -13.81
CA LYS A 244 -33.31 -10.32 -15.21
C LYS A 244 -32.48 -11.47 -15.75
N ILE A 245 -31.25 -11.71 -15.28
CA ILE A 245 -30.45 -12.87 -15.70
C ILE A 245 -31.07 -14.17 -15.20
N TYR A 246 -31.73 -14.18 -14.05
CA TYR A 246 -32.33 -15.38 -13.43
C TYR A 246 -33.75 -15.68 -13.90
N GLU A 247 -34.43 -14.76 -14.60
CA GLU A 247 -35.75 -15.01 -15.19
C GLU A 247 -35.76 -16.18 -16.19
N VAL A 248 -36.89 -16.85 -16.35
CA VAL A 248 -37.01 -17.95 -17.33
C VAL A 248 -37.07 -17.38 -18.75
N TYR A 249 -36.23 -17.90 -19.64
CA TYR A 249 -36.20 -17.54 -21.06
C TYR A 249 -36.28 -18.78 -21.94
N THR A 250 -37.06 -18.68 -23.01
CA THR A 250 -37.04 -19.65 -24.11
C THR A 250 -35.78 -19.48 -24.97
N ILE A 251 -35.41 -20.53 -25.72
CA ILE A 251 -34.27 -20.49 -26.64
C ILE A 251 -34.43 -19.37 -27.68
N ASP A 252 -35.66 -19.16 -28.18
CA ASP A 252 -35.93 -18.15 -29.21
C ASP A 252 -35.84 -16.72 -28.64
N GLU A 253 -36.25 -16.49 -27.40
CA GLU A 253 -36.06 -15.21 -26.72
C GLU A 253 -34.58 -14.88 -26.53
N LEU A 254 -33.78 -15.86 -26.10
CA LEU A 254 -32.34 -15.69 -25.94
C LEU A 254 -31.65 -15.40 -27.28
N LYS A 255 -32.02 -16.13 -28.34
CA LYS A 255 -31.52 -15.86 -29.70
C LYS A 255 -31.88 -14.47 -30.19
N LYS A 256 -33.10 -13.99 -29.95
CA LYS A 256 -33.52 -12.62 -30.32
C LYS A 256 -32.68 -11.53 -29.67
N ILE A 257 -32.21 -11.76 -28.45
CA ILE A 257 -31.32 -10.82 -27.74
C ILE A 257 -29.83 -11.14 -27.96
N GLY A 258 -29.50 -12.07 -28.86
CA GLY A 258 -28.13 -12.41 -29.23
C GLY A 258 -27.35 -13.22 -28.19
N ILE A 259 -28.03 -13.92 -27.28
CA ILE A 259 -27.42 -14.69 -26.19
C ILE A 259 -27.62 -16.18 -26.43
N GLN A 260 -26.56 -16.98 -26.28
CA GLN A 260 -26.64 -18.44 -26.33
C GLN A 260 -27.13 -19.00 -24.98
N PRO A 261 -27.95 -20.07 -24.94
CA PRO A 261 -28.41 -20.69 -23.70
C PRO A 261 -27.29 -21.07 -22.73
N LYS A 262 -26.19 -21.62 -23.25
CA LYS A 262 -25.01 -21.97 -22.44
C LYS A 262 -24.34 -20.74 -21.79
N THR A 263 -24.40 -19.57 -22.45
CA THR A 263 -23.81 -18.33 -21.90
C THR A 263 -24.57 -17.88 -20.67
N ILE A 264 -25.91 -17.91 -20.70
CA ILE A 264 -26.73 -17.48 -19.55
C ILE A 264 -26.59 -18.45 -18.37
N GLU A 265 -26.51 -19.76 -18.62
CA GLU A 265 -26.32 -20.78 -17.58
C GLU A 265 -24.99 -20.57 -16.82
N VAL A 266 -23.89 -20.40 -17.56
CA VAL A 266 -22.58 -20.14 -16.95
C VAL A 266 -22.56 -18.78 -16.24
N LEU A 267 -23.26 -17.78 -16.77
CA LEU A 267 -23.36 -16.46 -16.16
C LEU A 267 -24.11 -16.51 -14.83
N ARG A 268 -25.26 -17.20 -14.76
CA ARG A 268 -26.02 -17.45 -13.52
C ARG A 268 -25.16 -18.12 -12.46
N ARG A 269 -24.42 -19.16 -12.84
CA ARG A 269 -23.51 -19.84 -11.90
C ARG A 269 -22.44 -18.90 -11.35
N LYS A 270 -21.77 -18.13 -12.22
CA LYS A 270 -20.70 -17.22 -11.79
C LYS A 270 -21.21 -16.06 -10.93
N ILE A 271 -22.32 -15.43 -11.32
CA ILE A 271 -22.93 -14.35 -10.55
C ILE A 271 -23.50 -14.88 -9.22
N GLY A 272 -24.10 -16.07 -9.24
CA GLY A 272 -24.68 -16.71 -8.05
C GLY A 272 -23.63 -17.01 -7.01
N LEU A 273 -22.44 -17.49 -7.43
CA LEU A 273 -21.30 -17.67 -6.53
C LEU A 273 -20.77 -16.34 -5.98
N LEU A 274 -20.65 -15.31 -6.83
CA LEU A 274 -20.09 -14.02 -6.42
C LEU A 274 -21.00 -13.24 -5.45
N LEU A 275 -22.30 -13.24 -5.72
CA LEU A 275 -23.31 -12.50 -4.97
C LEU A 275 -24.05 -13.36 -3.95
N LYS A 276 -23.69 -14.65 -3.83
CA LYS A 276 -24.36 -15.64 -2.97
C LYS A 276 -25.87 -15.68 -3.21
N ILE A 277 -26.25 -15.72 -4.49
CA ILE A 277 -27.65 -15.79 -4.92
C ILE A 277 -27.97 -17.19 -5.41
N SER A 278 -29.09 -17.73 -4.96
CA SER A 278 -29.66 -19.00 -5.41
C SER A 278 -31.06 -18.80 -6.00
N LEU A 279 -31.42 -19.64 -6.96
CA LEU A 279 -32.78 -19.73 -7.47
C LEU A 279 -33.40 -21.00 -6.86
N GLU A 280 -34.46 -20.85 -6.09
CA GLU A 280 -35.22 -21.95 -5.50
C GLU A 280 -36.11 -22.64 -6.55
N ASP A 281 -36.58 -23.85 -6.23
CA ASP A 281 -37.43 -24.66 -7.11
C ASP A 281 -38.77 -23.98 -7.47
N ASP A 282 -39.25 -23.07 -6.62
CA ASP A 282 -40.47 -22.29 -6.83
C ASP A 282 -40.25 -21.03 -7.69
N GLY A 283 -39.01 -20.79 -8.15
CA GLY A 283 -38.62 -19.63 -8.94
C GLY A 283 -38.26 -18.40 -8.09
N THR A 284 -38.27 -18.50 -6.76
CA THR A 284 -37.85 -17.42 -5.86
C THR A 284 -36.34 -17.26 -5.88
N LEU A 285 -35.87 -16.02 -5.93
CA LEU A 285 -34.45 -15.69 -5.84
C LEU A 285 -34.07 -15.45 -4.38
N THR A 286 -33.31 -16.37 -3.78
CA THR A 286 -32.77 -16.23 -2.42
C THR A 286 -31.49 -15.43 -2.43
N GLU A 287 -31.47 -14.36 -1.66
CA GLU A 287 -30.33 -13.46 -1.49
C GLU A 287 -29.62 -13.80 -0.18
N ASN A 288 -28.44 -14.40 -0.26
CA ASN A 288 -27.65 -14.72 0.91
C ASN A 288 -26.44 -13.78 1.03
N GLY A 289 -25.89 -13.67 2.24
CA GLY A 289 -24.69 -12.87 2.51
C GLY A 289 -24.98 -11.38 2.70
N ILE A 290 -24.25 -10.53 1.97
CA ILE A 290 -24.23 -9.08 2.20
C ILE A 290 -24.99 -8.29 1.13
N TYR A 291 -25.60 -8.96 0.17
CA TYR A 291 -26.24 -8.34 -0.98
C TYR A 291 -27.75 -8.42 -0.84
N SER A 292 -28.46 -7.34 -1.15
CA SER A 292 -29.91 -7.37 -1.24
C SER A 292 -30.47 -6.55 -2.40
N SER A 293 -31.59 -6.98 -2.99
CA SER A 293 -32.33 -6.20 -4.00
C SER A 293 -33.11 -5.02 -3.42
N SER A 294 -33.21 -4.91 -2.09
CA SER A 294 -33.94 -3.83 -1.43
C SER A 294 -33.17 -3.28 -0.22
N GLY A 295 -33.27 -1.97 0.01
CA GLY A 295 -32.57 -1.30 1.12
C GLY A 295 -31.07 -1.15 0.87
N TYR A 296 -30.36 -0.57 1.84
CA TYR A 296 -28.89 -0.38 1.79
C TYR A 296 -28.38 0.45 0.59
N GLU A 297 -29.24 1.25 -0.06
CA GLU A 297 -28.86 2.13 -1.16
C GLU A 297 -27.86 3.21 -0.70
N GLN A 298 -27.90 3.53 0.60
CA GLN A 298 -27.06 4.55 1.20
C GLN A 298 -25.69 4.03 1.64
N THR A 299 -25.43 2.72 1.71
CA THR A 299 -24.16 2.20 2.28
C THR A 299 -22.95 2.73 1.53
N THR A 300 -22.91 2.55 0.21
CA THR A 300 -21.80 3.03 -0.62
C THR A 300 -21.70 4.56 -0.58
N HIS A 301 -22.83 5.27 -0.59
CA HIS A 301 -22.84 6.72 -0.52
C HIS A 301 -22.30 7.24 0.83
N ALA A 302 -22.67 6.59 1.95
CA ALA A 302 -22.19 6.91 3.28
C ALA A 302 -20.67 6.71 3.38
N ILE A 303 -20.15 5.57 2.91
CA ILE A 303 -18.70 5.31 2.86
C ILE A 303 -17.96 6.40 2.08
N ILE A 304 -18.43 6.73 0.86
CA ILE A 304 -17.80 7.76 0.03
C ILE A 304 -17.85 9.13 0.72
N LYS A 305 -18.96 9.46 1.37
CA LYS A 305 -19.13 10.72 2.11
C LYS A 305 -18.18 10.80 3.30
N SER A 306 -18.06 9.74 4.10
CA SER A 306 -17.13 9.66 5.22
C SER A 306 -15.68 9.84 4.78
N LEU A 307 -15.27 9.13 3.71
CA LEU A 307 -13.95 9.30 3.10
C LEU A 307 -13.73 10.75 2.62
N SER A 308 -14.74 11.35 1.97
CA SER A 308 -14.67 12.73 1.48
C SER A 308 -14.69 13.79 2.58
N ASN A 309 -14.93 13.39 3.83
CA ASN A 309 -14.82 14.21 5.04
C ASN A 309 -13.54 13.90 5.84
N GLY A 310 -12.60 13.11 5.29
CA GLY A 310 -11.33 12.83 5.94
C GLY A 310 -11.36 11.69 6.96
N LYS A 311 -12.46 10.94 7.03
CA LYS A 311 -12.56 9.80 7.95
C LYS A 311 -11.76 8.60 7.48
N THR A 312 -11.44 7.74 8.43
CA THR A 312 -10.87 6.42 8.23
C THR A 312 -12.00 5.39 8.21
N VAL A 313 -12.16 4.70 7.08
CA VAL A 313 -13.16 3.65 6.90
C VAL A 313 -12.44 2.31 6.74
N ILE A 314 -12.73 1.38 7.64
CA ILE A 314 -12.28 -0.01 7.55
C ILE A 314 -13.46 -0.87 7.08
N ILE A 315 -13.22 -1.65 6.03
CA ILE A 315 -14.10 -2.69 5.53
C ILE A 315 -13.51 -4.03 5.95
N ASP A 316 -14.16 -4.72 6.90
CA ASP A 316 -13.79 -6.07 7.31
C ASP A 316 -14.12 -7.05 6.18
N THR A 317 -13.08 -7.55 5.52
CA THR A 317 -13.18 -8.55 4.45
C THR A 317 -12.76 -9.93 4.92
N SER A 318 -12.51 -10.13 6.22
CA SER A 318 -11.97 -11.38 6.77
C SER A 318 -12.89 -12.61 6.66
N LEU A 319 -14.19 -12.39 6.43
CA LEU A 319 -15.19 -13.45 6.20
C LEU A 319 -15.62 -13.58 4.74
N LEU A 320 -14.96 -12.84 3.84
CA LEU A 320 -15.26 -12.84 2.42
C LEU A 320 -14.27 -13.71 1.65
N GLU A 321 -14.76 -14.34 0.59
CA GLU A 321 -13.92 -15.15 -0.29
C GLU A 321 -13.29 -14.29 -1.39
N GLY A 322 -12.12 -14.69 -1.90
CA GLY A 322 -11.21 -13.78 -2.59
C GLY A 322 -11.75 -12.95 -3.77
N ALA A 323 -12.76 -13.44 -4.51
CA ALA A 323 -13.40 -12.65 -5.58
C ALA A 323 -14.47 -11.67 -5.06
N GLU A 324 -15.14 -12.02 -3.96
CA GLU A 324 -16.14 -11.18 -3.28
C GLU A 324 -15.47 -9.96 -2.64
N GLU A 325 -14.29 -10.14 -2.04
CA GLU A 325 -13.44 -9.06 -1.53
C GLU A 325 -13.12 -8.02 -2.62
N ILE A 326 -12.56 -8.46 -3.75
CA ILE A 326 -12.20 -7.60 -4.88
C ILE A 326 -13.44 -6.90 -5.45
N PHE A 327 -14.57 -7.59 -5.46
CA PHE A 327 -15.84 -7.05 -5.94
C PHE A 327 -16.37 -5.91 -5.10
N ILE A 328 -16.45 -6.06 -3.78
CA ILE A 328 -16.84 -4.98 -2.87
C ILE A 328 -15.86 -3.81 -2.98
N ALA A 329 -14.58 -4.13 -3.00
CA ALA A 329 -13.54 -3.12 -3.11
C ALA A 329 -13.70 -2.32 -4.42
N SER A 330 -14.01 -3.00 -5.53
CA SER A 330 -14.30 -2.36 -6.81
C SER A 330 -15.55 -1.47 -6.76
N ILE A 331 -16.62 -1.87 -6.08
CA ILE A 331 -17.84 -1.04 -5.91
C ILE A 331 -17.48 0.29 -5.23
N ILE A 332 -16.78 0.22 -4.10
CA ILE A 332 -16.47 1.40 -3.29
C ILE A 332 -15.48 2.30 -4.03
N VAL A 333 -14.38 1.74 -4.54
CA VAL A 333 -13.31 2.50 -5.19
C VAL A 333 -13.79 3.15 -6.49
N GLU A 334 -14.60 2.46 -7.30
CA GLU A 334 -15.23 3.05 -8.49
C GLU A 334 -16.17 4.20 -8.13
N GLY A 335 -16.91 4.07 -7.02
CA GLY A 335 -17.76 5.14 -6.48
C GLY A 335 -16.96 6.37 -6.06
N VAL A 336 -15.88 6.18 -5.29
CA VAL A 336 -14.94 7.25 -4.91
C VAL A 336 -14.35 7.91 -6.15
N PHE A 337 -13.87 7.12 -7.11
CA PHE A 337 -13.26 7.62 -8.33
C PHE A 337 -14.22 8.47 -9.16
N LYS A 338 -15.47 8.03 -9.32
CA LYS A 338 -16.52 8.80 -10.01
C LYS A 338 -16.82 10.12 -9.32
N GLU A 339 -16.95 10.12 -7.99
CA GLU A 339 -17.24 11.34 -7.23
C GLU A 339 -16.10 12.35 -7.31
N TYR A 340 -14.85 11.91 -7.13
CA TYR A 340 -13.69 12.79 -7.22
C TYR A 340 -13.44 13.29 -8.65
N LYS A 341 -13.72 12.47 -9.66
CA LYS A 341 -13.72 12.90 -11.06
C LYS A 341 -14.78 13.96 -11.33
N ARG A 342 -15.99 13.78 -10.80
CA ARG A 342 -17.08 14.77 -10.89
C ARG A 342 -16.69 16.10 -10.23
N LEU A 343 -16.12 16.06 -9.03
CA LEU A 343 -15.65 17.24 -8.31
C LEU A 343 -14.53 17.97 -9.04
N LYS A 344 -13.64 17.22 -9.71
CA LYS A 344 -12.60 17.80 -10.57
C LYS A 344 -13.19 18.60 -11.73
N PHE A 345 -14.17 18.05 -12.44
CA PHE A 345 -14.83 18.76 -13.55
C PHE A 345 -15.66 19.96 -13.10
N GLN A 346 -15.95 20.08 -11.80
CA GLN A 346 -16.63 21.22 -11.20
C GLN A 346 -15.67 22.22 -10.54
N ASP A 347 -14.35 22.02 -10.68
CA ASP A 347 -13.29 22.80 -10.03
C ASP A 347 -13.40 22.86 -8.49
N LYS A 348 -14.01 21.83 -7.88
CA LYS A 348 -14.23 21.70 -6.42
C LYS A 348 -13.36 20.64 -5.76
N LEU A 349 -12.41 20.06 -6.50
CA LEU A 349 -11.55 18.98 -5.99
C LEU A 349 -10.48 19.49 -5.01
N GLN A 350 -10.03 20.74 -5.15
CA GLN A 350 -8.92 21.26 -4.34
C GLN A 350 -9.26 21.26 -2.85
N ASP A 351 -10.49 21.62 -2.50
CA ASP A 351 -10.99 21.70 -1.12
C ASP A 351 -11.31 20.34 -0.49
N ARG A 352 -11.08 19.24 -1.21
CA ARG A 352 -11.40 17.89 -0.75
C ARG A 352 -10.19 17.19 -0.14
N PRO A 353 -10.38 16.32 0.85
CA PRO A 353 -9.33 15.45 1.35
C PRO A 353 -8.69 14.61 0.24
N VAL A 354 -7.43 14.21 0.43
CA VAL A 354 -6.83 13.15 -0.38
C VAL A 354 -7.40 11.81 0.08
N ILE A 355 -7.78 10.93 -0.85
CA ILE A 355 -8.19 9.57 -0.48
C ILE A 355 -7.02 8.62 -0.67
N SER A 356 -6.68 7.90 0.40
CA SER A 356 -5.71 6.82 0.38
C SER A 356 -6.44 5.48 0.50
N ILE A 357 -6.17 4.57 -0.42
CA ILE A 357 -6.74 3.22 -0.44
C ILE A 357 -5.64 2.22 -0.07
N VAL A 358 -5.80 1.55 1.06
CA VAL A 358 -4.88 0.52 1.54
C VAL A 358 -5.24 -0.81 0.91
N ILE A 359 -4.25 -1.45 0.28
CA ILE A 359 -4.41 -2.72 -0.41
C ILE A 359 -3.33 -3.68 0.08
N GLU A 360 -3.76 -4.65 0.86
CA GLU A 360 -2.96 -5.84 1.18
C GLU A 360 -2.85 -6.76 -0.04
N GLU A 361 -1.69 -7.41 -0.17
CA GLU A 361 -1.37 -8.27 -1.32
C GLU A 361 -1.71 -7.61 -2.67
N ALA A 362 -1.21 -6.38 -2.86
CA ALA A 362 -1.48 -5.54 -4.01
C ALA A 362 -1.41 -6.24 -5.39
N PRO A 363 -0.50 -7.21 -5.66
CA PRO A 363 -0.50 -8.00 -6.89
C PRO A 363 -1.83 -8.68 -7.24
N ARG A 364 -2.70 -8.96 -6.26
CA ARG A 364 -4.04 -9.55 -6.50
C ARG A 364 -4.95 -8.64 -7.33
N VAL A 365 -4.73 -7.33 -7.31
CA VAL A 365 -5.56 -6.34 -8.02
C VAL A 365 -4.79 -5.54 -9.07
N ILE A 366 -3.49 -5.28 -8.85
CA ILE A 366 -2.65 -4.51 -9.79
C ILE A 366 -1.48 -5.31 -10.38
N GLY A 367 -1.49 -6.64 -10.22
CA GLY A 367 -0.52 -7.52 -10.86
C GLY A 367 -0.68 -7.54 -12.38
N LYS A 368 0.43 -7.70 -13.11
CA LYS A 368 0.46 -7.62 -14.57
C LYS A 368 -0.57 -8.54 -15.24
N LYS A 369 -0.58 -9.83 -14.87
CA LYS A 369 -1.53 -10.83 -15.41
C LYS A 369 -3.00 -10.50 -15.11
N VAL A 370 -3.26 -9.87 -13.96
CA VAL A 370 -4.61 -9.45 -13.58
C VAL A 370 -5.06 -8.34 -14.52
N LEU A 371 -4.23 -7.32 -14.72
CA LEU A 371 -4.56 -6.17 -15.55
C LEU A 371 -4.60 -6.48 -17.05
N GLU A 372 -3.92 -7.52 -17.51
CA GLU A 372 -4.02 -8.04 -18.89
C GLU A 372 -5.37 -8.73 -19.17
N SER A 373 -6.01 -9.30 -18.14
CA SER A 373 -7.24 -10.09 -18.28
C SER A 373 -8.50 -9.39 -17.79
N ILE A 374 -8.35 -8.45 -16.85
CA ILE A 374 -9.42 -7.79 -16.12
C ILE A 374 -9.15 -6.28 -16.11
N ASP A 375 -10.07 -5.50 -16.70
CA ASP A 375 -10.06 -4.03 -16.57
C ASP A 375 -10.72 -3.62 -15.25
N ASN A 376 -9.95 -3.63 -14.17
CA ASN A 376 -10.42 -3.22 -12.84
C ASN A 376 -10.09 -1.74 -12.54
N VAL A 377 -10.79 -1.19 -11.55
CA VAL A 377 -10.63 0.22 -11.13
C VAL A 377 -9.25 0.49 -10.52
N PHE A 378 -8.64 -0.50 -9.84
CA PHE A 378 -7.33 -0.34 -9.19
C PHE A 378 -6.21 -0.05 -10.20
N GLY A 379 -6.21 -0.71 -11.35
CA GLY A 379 -5.29 -0.40 -12.44
C GLY A 379 -5.46 1.03 -12.98
N LYS A 380 -6.70 1.55 -13.03
CA LYS A 380 -6.97 2.94 -13.40
C LYS A 380 -6.46 3.92 -12.35
N ILE A 381 -6.70 3.64 -11.07
CA ILE A 381 -6.17 4.46 -9.96
C ILE A 381 -4.65 4.46 -9.95
N ALA A 382 -4.00 3.31 -10.15
CA ALA A 382 -2.54 3.22 -10.19
C ALA A 382 -1.88 4.02 -11.33
N ARG A 383 -2.63 4.29 -12.41
CA ARG A 383 -2.15 5.09 -13.56
C ARG A 383 -2.58 6.56 -13.51
N GLU A 384 -3.77 6.85 -13.00
CA GLU A 384 -4.39 8.17 -13.12
C GLU A 384 -4.85 8.79 -11.79
N GLY A 385 -4.86 8.03 -10.70
CA GLY A 385 -5.43 8.42 -9.41
C GLY A 385 -4.90 9.74 -8.86
N ARG A 386 -3.59 10.00 -9.05
CA ARG A 386 -2.94 11.27 -8.70
C ARG A 386 -3.70 12.49 -9.20
N LYS A 387 -4.22 12.45 -10.44
CA LYS A 387 -4.96 13.55 -11.08
C LYS A 387 -6.27 13.87 -10.35
N PHE A 388 -6.73 12.97 -9.48
CA PHE A 388 -8.01 13.02 -8.79
C PHE A 388 -7.83 12.96 -7.27
N LYS A 389 -6.64 13.25 -6.71
CA LYS A 389 -6.34 13.15 -5.27
C LYS A 389 -6.68 11.77 -4.66
N ILE A 390 -6.55 10.70 -5.44
CA ILE A 390 -6.74 9.31 -4.99
C ILE A 390 -5.43 8.56 -5.15
N GLY A 391 -4.90 8.03 -4.06
CA GLY A 391 -3.69 7.22 -4.06
C GLY A 391 -3.88 5.85 -3.44
N LEU A 392 -2.85 5.02 -3.60
CA LEU A 392 -2.82 3.64 -3.11
C LEU A 392 -1.70 3.52 -2.08
N ILE A 393 -1.96 2.81 -0.98
CA ILE A 393 -0.90 2.23 -0.15
C ILE A 393 -0.88 0.74 -0.51
N ALA A 394 0.01 0.40 -1.45
CA ALA A 394 0.17 -0.95 -1.97
C ALA A 394 1.17 -1.72 -1.11
N ILE A 395 0.68 -2.76 -0.44
CA ILE A 395 1.47 -3.60 0.46
C ILE A 395 1.69 -4.94 -0.21
N THR A 396 2.94 -5.40 -0.29
CA THR A 396 3.23 -6.69 -0.93
C THR A 396 4.58 -7.26 -0.52
N GLN A 397 4.75 -8.55 -0.76
CA GLN A 397 6.03 -9.26 -0.69
C GLN A 397 6.63 -9.53 -2.08
N LEU A 398 5.81 -9.35 -3.12
CA LEU A 398 6.12 -9.74 -4.49
C LEU A 398 5.95 -8.53 -5.42
N PRO A 399 6.71 -7.43 -5.21
CA PRO A 399 6.67 -6.29 -6.12
C PRO A 399 6.94 -6.69 -7.57
N SER A 400 7.73 -7.74 -7.84
CA SER A 400 8.03 -8.22 -9.20
C SER A 400 6.82 -8.66 -10.05
N ILE A 401 5.67 -8.94 -9.42
CA ILE A 401 4.43 -9.32 -10.11
C ILE A 401 3.67 -8.09 -10.65
N ILE A 402 3.92 -6.91 -10.08
CA ILE A 402 3.29 -5.66 -10.48
C ILE A 402 3.98 -5.16 -11.75
N ASP A 403 3.19 -4.61 -12.68
CA ASP A 403 3.75 -4.05 -13.91
C ASP A 403 4.74 -2.91 -13.63
N ARG A 404 5.83 -2.86 -14.41
CA ARG A 404 6.91 -1.88 -14.22
C ARG A 404 6.42 -0.45 -14.31
N GLU A 405 5.47 -0.14 -15.20
CA GLU A 405 4.92 1.21 -15.34
C GLU A 405 4.14 1.61 -14.08
N ILE A 406 3.42 0.67 -13.47
CA ILE A 406 2.68 0.92 -12.23
C ILE A 406 3.66 1.08 -11.06
N LEU A 407 4.67 0.22 -10.95
CA LEU A 407 5.71 0.36 -9.91
C LEU A 407 6.46 1.68 -10.02
N ALA A 408 6.74 2.15 -11.24
CA ALA A 408 7.39 3.42 -11.49
C ALA A 408 6.51 4.62 -11.07
N ASN A 409 5.18 4.48 -11.18
CA ASN A 409 4.22 5.49 -10.71
C ASN A 409 4.05 5.51 -9.18
N MET A 410 4.59 4.53 -8.45
CA MET A 410 4.61 4.53 -6.98
C MET A 410 5.81 5.32 -6.48
N ASN A 411 5.62 6.63 -6.33
CA ASN A 411 6.71 7.57 -6.06
C ASN A 411 7.32 7.37 -4.67
N THR A 412 6.50 7.08 -3.67
CA THR A 412 6.96 6.85 -2.30
C THR A 412 7.17 5.36 -2.08
N LYS A 413 8.37 4.96 -1.64
CA LYS A 413 8.69 3.55 -1.34
C LYS A 413 9.22 3.43 0.08
N ILE A 414 8.51 2.71 0.93
CA ILE A 414 8.95 2.41 2.30
C ILE A 414 9.40 0.94 2.32
N ILE A 415 10.69 0.73 2.08
CA ILE A 415 11.27 -0.60 1.87
C ILE A 415 11.72 -1.18 3.21
N LEU A 416 11.12 -2.31 3.62
CA LEU A 416 11.58 -3.07 4.78
C LEU A 416 12.45 -4.27 4.31
N GLY A 417 12.82 -5.16 5.24
CA GLY A 417 13.68 -6.30 4.95
C GLY A 417 13.17 -7.15 3.76
N ASN A 418 13.99 -7.28 2.72
CA ASN A 418 13.71 -8.07 1.52
C ASN A 418 14.90 -8.99 1.20
N GLU A 419 14.72 -10.30 1.38
CA GLU A 419 15.80 -11.29 1.21
C GLU A 419 15.96 -11.76 -0.24
N MET A 420 14.90 -11.70 -1.04
CA MET A 420 14.88 -12.20 -2.41
C MET A 420 15.50 -11.20 -3.39
N GLY A 421 16.54 -11.63 -4.11
CA GLY A 421 17.22 -10.83 -5.13
C GLY A 421 16.30 -10.31 -6.25
N PRO A 422 15.41 -11.13 -6.84
CA PRO A 422 14.45 -10.66 -7.86
C PRO A 422 13.55 -9.53 -7.37
N GLU A 423 13.05 -9.61 -6.13
CA GLU A 423 12.18 -8.57 -5.56
C GLU A 423 12.93 -7.26 -5.32
N ARG A 424 14.18 -7.35 -4.82
CA ARG A 424 15.04 -6.17 -4.71
C ARG A 424 15.30 -5.51 -6.07
N ARG A 425 15.56 -6.30 -7.11
CA ARG A 425 15.76 -5.78 -8.48
C ARG A 425 14.52 -5.08 -9.01
N ALA A 426 13.33 -5.65 -8.85
CA ALA A 426 12.08 -5.00 -9.27
C ALA A 426 11.88 -3.62 -8.60
N ILE A 427 12.25 -3.49 -7.32
CA ILE A 427 12.19 -2.21 -6.60
C ILE A 427 13.22 -1.21 -7.16
N ILE A 428 14.46 -1.67 -7.41
CA ILE A 428 15.54 -0.85 -7.98
C ILE A 428 15.17 -0.39 -9.40
N ASP A 429 14.75 -1.31 -10.27
CA ASP A 429 14.43 -1.05 -11.69
C ASP A 429 13.19 -0.15 -11.90
N SER A 430 12.45 0.12 -10.82
CA SER A 430 11.31 1.03 -10.78
C SER A 430 11.64 2.37 -10.12
N ALA A 431 12.86 2.58 -9.63
CA ALA A 431 13.28 3.87 -9.07
C ALA A 431 13.35 4.92 -10.20
N ALA A 432 12.82 6.12 -9.94
CA ALA A 432 12.80 7.19 -10.93
C ALA A 432 14.17 7.86 -11.14
N GLN A 433 15.19 7.50 -10.36
CA GLN A 433 16.49 8.18 -10.29
C GLN A 433 17.71 7.27 -10.45
N ASP A 434 17.53 6.01 -10.85
CA ASP A 434 18.63 5.10 -11.20
C ASP A 434 18.66 4.80 -12.70
#